data_AF-A0A1H8GBS8-F1
#
_entry.id   AF-A0A1H8GBS8-F1
#
_cell.length_a   1.000
_cell.length_b   1.000
_cell.length_c   1.000
_cell.angle_alpha   90.00
_cell.angle_beta   90.00
_cell.angle_gamma   90.00
#
_symmetry.space_group_name_H-M   'P 1'
#
loop_
_entity.id
_entity.type
_entity.pdbx_description
1 polymer ?
#
loop_
_entity_poly.entity_id
_entity_poly.type
_entity_poly.pdbx_seq_one_letter_code
_entity_poly.pdbx_strand_id
1 'polypeptide(L)'
;MHASAALAMVSNSVRAIAASSTVGAGCLGRGMRYGIDVAILGDLAEPAHLVTLAREAEAAGWDAVLVWDHLAFTWGMPPADPWVTLAAAAQATSHIRLGTAVTAVARHRPERLAQTVATLDRLSGGRVILGSGLGGVRQEFTAFGRTRPGGVVLDEALEVMTSLWSGEEVHHRGAHYSVDGVRLAPLPLQQPRVPVWVGGTAPGALRRAARWDGWIVAGDDQEGLMTLSPDSLAAQASELRRYRVNAGDLEVAVIGVSEPGSSVRAYADAGATWWLEHLHSHRGSMERLVRRVKAGPPV
;
A
#
# COMPACT_ATOMS: atom_id res chain seq x y z
N MET A 1 40.50 1.98 8.80
CA MET A 1 40.09 1.75 10.21
C MET A 1 39.09 2.79 10.75
N HIS A 2 38.29 3.49 9.90
CA HIS A 2 37.40 4.58 10.37
C HIS A 2 35.91 4.42 9.99
N ALA A 3 35.51 3.35 9.28
CA ALA A 3 34.11 3.10 8.93
C ALA A 3 33.32 2.33 10.00
N SER A 4 33.99 1.70 10.97
CA SER A 4 33.35 0.80 11.95
C SER A 4 32.74 1.54 13.16
N ALA A 5 33.19 2.76 13.46
CA ALA A 5 32.71 3.51 14.63
C ALA A 5 31.37 4.25 14.38
N ALA A 6 31.05 4.60 13.14
CA ALA A 6 29.83 5.32 12.80
C ALA A 6 28.56 4.44 12.89
N LEU A 7 28.67 3.14 12.60
CA LEU A 7 27.55 2.19 12.77
C LEU A 7 27.22 1.92 14.25
N ALA A 8 28.21 1.98 15.14
CA ALA A 8 28.03 1.68 16.57
C ALA A 8 27.28 2.78 17.32
N MET A 9 27.45 4.06 16.94
CA MET A 9 26.77 5.18 17.61
C MET A 9 25.28 5.31 17.26
N VAL A 10 24.86 4.86 16.07
CA VAL A 10 23.44 4.82 15.69
C VAL A 10 22.69 3.69 16.44
N SER A 11 23.40 2.61 16.81
CA SER A 11 22.82 1.47 17.53
C SER A 11 22.38 1.81 18.97
N ASN A 12 23.14 2.65 19.68
CA ASN A 12 22.81 3.02 21.08
C ASN A 12 21.68 4.05 21.21
N SER A 13 21.43 4.84 20.16
CA SER A 13 20.38 5.88 20.17
C SER A 13 18.97 5.32 19.91
N VAL A 14 18.88 4.10 19.34
CA VAL A 14 17.61 3.42 19.02
C VAL A 14 17.04 2.66 20.23
N ARG A 15 17.84 2.40 21.27
CA ARG A 15 17.37 1.68 22.48
C ARG A 15 16.55 2.53 23.46
N ALA A 16 16.50 3.86 23.30
CA ALA A 16 15.85 4.76 24.25
C ALA A 16 14.42 5.20 23.88
N ILE A 17 13.86 4.75 22.74
CA ILE A 17 12.47 5.06 22.33
C ILE A 17 11.57 3.80 22.36
N ALA A 18 12.05 2.69 22.92
CA ALA A 18 11.29 1.47 23.09
C ALA A 18 10.68 1.37 24.50
N ALA A 19 9.74 2.27 24.82
CA ALA A 19 8.89 2.13 26.00
C ALA A 19 7.57 2.89 25.82
N SER A 20 6.68 2.36 24.98
CA SER A 20 5.21 2.38 25.13
C SER A 20 4.54 2.11 23.77
N SER A 21 4.27 0.83 23.49
CA SER A 21 3.10 0.41 22.73
C SER A 21 3.10 -1.12 22.67
N THR A 22 2.47 -1.73 23.66
CA THR A 22 2.03 -3.11 23.58
C THR A 22 0.95 -3.22 22.50
N VAL A 23 1.33 -3.57 21.28
CA VAL A 23 0.40 -4.14 20.31
C VAL A 23 0.46 -5.65 20.47
N GLY A 24 -0.42 -6.16 21.33
CA GLY A 24 -0.65 -7.59 21.54
C GLY A 24 -2.12 -7.93 21.24
N ALA A 25 -2.29 -8.95 20.39
CA ALA A 25 -3.39 -9.93 20.30
C ALA A 25 -4.85 -9.46 20.46
N GLY A 26 -5.64 -9.59 19.39
CA GLY A 26 -7.10 -9.69 19.49
C GLY A 26 -7.85 -9.31 18.21
N CYS A 27 -8.07 -10.27 17.31
CA CYS A 27 -8.90 -10.09 16.10
C CYS A 27 -10.42 -10.14 16.37
N LEU A 28 -10.85 -9.81 17.59
CA LEU A 28 -12.25 -9.68 17.96
C LEU A 28 -12.38 -8.35 18.72
N GLY A 29 -12.52 -7.25 17.98
CA GLY A 29 -12.77 -5.93 18.59
C GLY A 29 -12.29 -4.68 17.82
N ARG A 30 -11.57 -4.81 16.71
CA ARG A 30 -11.23 -3.63 15.88
C ARG A 30 -12.33 -3.37 14.86
N GLY A 31 -12.99 -2.22 14.97
CA GLY A 31 -13.89 -1.72 13.94
C GLY A 31 -13.15 -1.52 12.61
N MET A 32 -13.91 -1.46 11.51
CA MET A 32 -13.38 -1.17 10.18
C MET A 32 -12.69 0.20 10.17
N ARG A 33 -11.55 0.28 9.48
CA ARG A 33 -10.81 1.53 9.24
C ARG A 33 -11.13 2.11 7.88
N TYR A 34 -10.85 3.40 7.71
CA TYR A 34 -11.27 4.14 6.52
C TYR A 34 -10.10 4.92 5.95
N GLY A 35 -9.75 4.68 4.68
CA GLY A 35 -8.76 5.46 3.95
C GLY A 35 -9.34 6.10 2.70
N ILE A 36 -8.54 6.90 2.03
CA ILE A 36 -8.79 7.33 0.65
C ILE A 36 -7.80 6.61 -0.27
N ASP A 37 -8.25 6.22 -1.45
CA ASP A 37 -7.42 5.74 -2.56
C ASP A 37 -7.45 6.76 -3.68
N VAL A 38 -6.30 7.21 -4.17
CA VAL A 38 -6.19 8.34 -5.09
C VAL A 38 -5.50 7.94 -6.39
N ALA A 39 -6.23 8.05 -7.50
CA ALA A 39 -5.66 7.95 -8.83
C ALA A 39 -4.93 9.26 -9.17
N ILE A 40 -3.62 9.32 -8.90
CA ILE A 40 -2.75 10.51 -9.11
C ILE A 40 -2.41 10.75 -10.59
N LEU A 41 -3.44 10.87 -11.42
CA LEU A 41 -3.39 11.11 -12.86
C LEU A 41 -4.38 12.21 -13.26
N GLY A 42 -4.29 12.71 -14.49
CA GLY A 42 -5.12 13.83 -14.93
C GLY A 42 -4.87 15.06 -14.04
N ASP A 43 -5.93 15.72 -13.59
CA ASP A 43 -5.83 16.88 -12.68
C ASP A 43 -5.16 16.53 -11.34
N LEU A 44 -5.20 15.26 -10.92
CA LEU A 44 -4.57 14.79 -9.68
C LEU A 44 -3.10 14.41 -9.86
N ALA A 45 -2.55 14.54 -11.07
CA ALA A 45 -1.12 14.33 -11.32
C ALA A 45 -0.23 15.45 -10.76
N GLU A 46 -0.79 16.62 -10.43
CA GLU A 46 -0.06 17.68 -9.72
C GLU A 46 0.23 17.23 -8.28
N PRO A 47 1.51 17.00 -7.89
CA PRO A 47 1.84 16.42 -6.59
C PRO A 47 1.29 17.21 -5.38
N ALA A 48 1.16 18.54 -5.51
CA ALA A 48 0.59 19.38 -4.47
C ALA A 48 -0.89 19.05 -4.14
N HIS A 49 -1.63 18.46 -5.09
CA HIS A 49 -3.00 18.02 -4.85
C HIS A 49 -3.06 16.84 -3.88
N LEU A 50 -2.16 15.85 -3.98
CA LEU A 50 -2.12 14.76 -3.00
C LEU A 50 -1.77 15.29 -1.62
N VAL A 51 -0.82 16.21 -1.51
CA VAL A 51 -0.45 16.84 -0.23
C VAL A 51 -1.67 17.51 0.42
N THR A 52 -2.47 18.21 -0.39
CA THR A 52 -3.71 18.83 0.06
C THR A 52 -4.72 17.77 0.54
N LEU A 53 -4.99 16.75 -0.28
CA LEU A 53 -5.92 15.68 0.08
C LEU A 53 -5.48 14.94 1.35
N ALA A 54 -4.19 14.68 1.52
CA ALA A 54 -3.67 13.96 2.69
C ALA A 54 -3.86 14.76 3.98
N ARG A 55 -3.62 16.07 3.96
CA ARG A 55 -3.86 16.95 5.11
C ARG A 55 -5.34 17.01 5.47
N GLU A 56 -6.20 17.15 4.48
CA GLU A 56 -7.65 17.22 4.68
C GLU A 56 -8.22 15.88 5.14
N ALA A 57 -7.67 14.77 4.64
CA ALA A 57 -8.05 13.42 5.06
C ALA A 57 -7.65 13.18 6.52
N GLU A 58 -6.43 13.54 6.90
CA GLU A 58 -5.98 13.42 8.29
C GLU A 58 -6.85 14.27 9.23
N ALA A 59 -7.16 15.52 8.85
CA ALA A 59 -8.00 16.41 9.63
C ALA A 59 -9.46 15.92 9.75
N ALA A 60 -9.97 15.22 8.73
CA ALA A 60 -11.33 14.68 8.70
C ALA A 60 -11.45 13.27 9.30
N GLY A 61 -10.37 12.72 9.87
CA GLY A 61 -10.40 11.44 10.59
C GLY A 61 -10.25 10.19 9.72
N TRP A 62 -9.68 10.32 8.53
CA TRP A 62 -9.30 9.16 7.71
C TRP A 62 -7.99 8.53 8.24
N ASP A 63 -7.91 7.21 8.20
CA ASP A 63 -6.81 6.39 8.68
C ASP A 63 -5.66 6.20 7.68
N ALA A 64 -5.91 6.39 6.38
CA ALA A 64 -4.92 6.17 5.33
C ALA A 64 -5.13 7.00 4.05
N VAL A 65 -4.04 7.25 3.33
CA VAL A 65 -4.00 7.70 1.93
C VAL A 65 -3.19 6.71 1.12
N LEU A 66 -3.82 6.05 0.17
CA LEU A 66 -3.15 5.17 -0.78
C LEU A 66 -3.23 5.80 -2.17
N VAL A 67 -2.21 5.56 -2.99
CA VAL A 67 -2.14 6.09 -4.36
C VAL A 67 -1.90 5.00 -5.39
N TRP A 68 -2.37 5.23 -6.60
CA TRP A 68 -2.04 4.38 -7.73
C TRP A 68 -0.59 4.58 -8.17
N ASP A 69 0.05 3.48 -8.59
CA ASP A 69 1.37 3.50 -9.21
C ASP A 69 1.17 3.17 -10.69
N HIS A 70 1.19 4.19 -11.54
CA HIS A 70 1.13 4.08 -12.99
C HIS A 70 2.26 4.89 -13.63
N LEU A 71 2.56 4.59 -14.89
CA LEU A 71 3.55 5.29 -15.70
C LEU A 71 2.96 5.86 -17.00
N ALA A 72 2.10 5.08 -17.66
CA ALA A 72 1.55 5.44 -18.97
C ALA A 72 0.04 5.24 -19.08
N PHE A 73 -0.60 4.65 -18.06
CA PHE A 73 -2.06 4.72 -17.94
C PHE A 73 -2.49 6.16 -17.70
N THR A 74 -3.48 6.64 -18.44
CA THR A 74 -3.90 8.04 -18.35
C THR A 74 -5.39 8.24 -18.61
N TRP A 75 -5.97 9.17 -17.85
CA TRP A 75 -7.24 9.85 -18.14
C TRP A 75 -6.99 11.36 -18.25
N GLY A 76 -6.11 11.75 -19.17
CA GLY A 76 -5.67 13.14 -19.37
C GLY A 76 -4.15 13.27 -19.25
N MET A 77 -3.67 14.01 -18.24
CA MET A 77 -2.24 14.07 -17.96
C MET A 77 -1.71 12.72 -17.43
N PRO A 78 -0.48 12.33 -17.82
CA PRO A 78 0.20 11.16 -17.25
C PRO A 78 0.32 11.26 -15.72
N PRO A 79 0.45 10.12 -15.03
CA PRO A 79 0.50 10.06 -13.59
C PRO A 79 1.76 10.72 -13.00
N ALA A 80 1.65 11.24 -11.79
CA ALA A 80 2.81 11.62 -10.99
C ALA A 80 3.55 10.38 -10.46
N ASP A 81 4.83 10.55 -10.10
CA ASP A 81 5.56 9.50 -9.39
C ASP A 81 4.94 9.28 -7.99
N PRO A 82 4.46 8.07 -7.67
CA PRO A 82 3.75 7.81 -6.42
C PRO A 82 4.66 7.96 -5.19
N TRP A 83 5.92 7.54 -5.28
CA TRP A 83 6.83 7.50 -4.13
C TRP A 83 7.32 8.89 -3.73
N VAL A 84 7.63 9.74 -4.72
CA VAL A 84 7.95 11.16 -4.51
C VAL A 84 6.75 11.90 -3.93
N THR A 85 5.55 11.66 -4.48
CA THR A 85 4.34 12.33 -4.01
C THR A 85 3.96 11.89 -2.60
N LEU A 86 4.10 10.60 -2.27
CA LEU A 86 3.92 10.09 -0.90
C LEU A 86 4.95 10.64 0.08
N ALA A 87 6.20 10.88 -0.34
CA ALA A 87 7.21 11.50 0.50
C ALA A 87 6.83 12.95 0.88
N ALA A 88 6.25 13.71 -0.05
CA ALA A 88 5.71 15.03 0.23
C ALA A 88 4.52 14.96 1.21
N ALA A 89 3.58 14.03 0.99
CA ALA A 89 2.46 13.81 1.90
C ALA A 89 2.91 13.38 3.31
N ALA A 90 3.99 12.58 3.41
CA ALA A 90 4.57 12.15 4.68
C ALA A 90 5.06 13.32 5.54
N GLN A 91 5.59 14.38 4.92
CA GLN A 91 6.04 15.57 5.65
C GLN A 91 4.90 16.56 5.96
N ALA A 92 3.77 16.43 5.27
CA ALA A 92 2.61 17.27 5.47
C ALA A 92 1.60 16.69 6.49
N THR A 93 1.81 15.47 6.96
CA THR A 93 0.90 14.71 7.83
C THR A 93 1.65 14.04 8.97
N SER A 94 0.96 13.72 10.07
CA SER A 94 1.61 13.26 11.31
C SER A 94 1.29 11.82 11.70
N HIS A 95 0.13 11.29 11.36
CA HIS A 95 -0.38 10.01 11.84
C HIS A 95 -1.14 9.18 10.79
N ILE A 96 -1.69 9.78 9.73
CA ILE A 96 -2.40 9.06 8.66
C ILE A 96 -1.46 8.06 7.96
N ARG A 97 -1.91 6.85 7.67
CA ARG A 97 -1.07 5.89 6.93
C ARG A 97 -0.91 6.30 5.48
N LEU A 98 0.21 5.92 4.87
CA LEU A 98 0.56 6.29 3.50
C LEU A 98 0.93 5.04 2.71
N GLY A 99 0.47 4.89 1.49
CA GLY A 99 0.78 3.67 0.75
C GLY A 99 0.41 3.68 -0.71
N THR A 100 0.50 2.51 -1.32
CA THR A 100 0.15 2.31 -2.72
C THR A 100 -0.98 1.30 -2.87
N ALA A 101 -1.80 1.43 -3.92
CA ALA A 101 -2.94 0.56 -4.19
C ALA A 101 -3.10 0.35 -5.72
N VAL A 102 -2.23 -0.41 -6.39
CA VAL A 102 -1.06 -1.13 -5.89
C VAL A 102 0.17 -0.81 -6.73
N THR A 103 1.36 -0.93 -6.14
CA THR A 103 2.61 -0.92 -6.88
C THR A 103 2.78 -2.20 -7.70
N ALA A 104 3.01 -2.02 -9.01
CA ALA A 104 3.48 -3.12 -9.85
C ALA A 104 4.95 -3.39 -9.54
N VAL A 105 5.23 -4.15 -8.46
CA VAL A 105 6.58 -4.37 -7.90
C VAL A 105 7.59 -4.78 -8.97
N ALA A 106 7.18 -5.66 -9.88
CA ALA A 106 8.06 -6.17 -10.93
C ALA A 106 8.40 -5.13 -12.03
N ARG A 107 7.79 -3.92 -12.04
CA ARG A 107 8.30 -2.78 -12.83
C ARG A 107 9.60 -2.22 -12.24
N HIS A 108 9.81 -2.37 -10.94
CA HIS A 108 10.98 -1.90 -10.23
C HIS A 108 12.06 -2.97 -10.14
N ARG A 109 13.27 -2.53 -9.79
CA ARG A 109 14.31 -3.41 -9.23
C ARG A 109 13.97 -3.63 -7.74
N PRO A 110 13.84 -4.87 -7.24
CA PRO A 110 13.40 -5.11 -5.86
C PRO A 110 14.33 -4.46 -4.82
N GLU A 111 15.63 -4.43 -5.08
CA GLU A 111 16.61 -3.77 -4.20
C GLU A 111 16.40 -2.25 -4.11
N ARG A 112 16.01 -1.61 -5.21
CA ARG A 112 15.69 -0.17 -5.22
C ARG A 112 14.36 0.10 -4.54
N LEU A 113 13.34 -0.70 -4.84
CA LEU A 113 12.03 -0.51 -4.21
C LEU A 113 12.09 -0.78 -2.70
N ALA A 114 12.85 -1.79 -2.24
CA ALA A 114 13.08 -2.04 -0.82
C ALA A 114 13.68 -0.81 -0.13
N GLN A 115 14.70 -0.18 -0.75
CA GLN A 115 15.32 1.03 -0.23
C GLN A 115 14.34 2.21 -0.20
N THR A 116 13.59 2.43 -1.27
CA THR A 116 12.58 3.52 -1.37
C THR A 116 11.52 3.38 -0.28
N VAL A 117 10.95 2.18 -0.13
CA VAL A 117 9.90 1.89 0.86
C VAL A 117 10.44 2.03 2.27
N ALA A 118 11.63 1.49 2.58
CA ALA A 118 12.25 1.63 3.90
C ALA A 118 12.53 3.10 4.22
N THR A 119 13.00 3.88 3.24
CA THR A 119 13.28 5.31 3.42
C THR A 119 12.00 6.09 3.69
N LEU A 120 10.95 5.85 2.92
CA LEU A 120 9.64 6.48 3.14
C LEU A 120 9.02 6.06 4.49
N ASP A 121 9.20 4.80 4.88
CA ASP A 121 8.74 4.31 6.18
C ASP A 121 9.39 5.08 7.32
N ARG A 122 10.71 5.29 7.25
CA ARG A 122 11.41 6.14 8.23
C ARG A 122 10.95 7.60 8.17
N LEU A 123 10.87 8.16 6.96
CA LEU A 123 10.48 9.56 6.75
C LEU A 123 9.09 9.86 7.29
N SER A 124 8.18 8.89 7.18
CA SER A 124 6.81 9.00 7.69
C SER A 124 6.69 8.69 9.18
N GLY A 125 7.71 8.13 9.84
CA GLY A 125 7.58 7.68 11.23
C GLY A 125 6.88 6.32 11.38
N GLY A 126 7.02 5.43 10.40
CA GLY A 126 6.52 4.06 10.46
C GLY A 126 5.07 3.91 9.97
N ARG A 127 4.65 4.71 8.97
CA ARG A 127 3.25 4.79 8.52
C ARG A 127 3.00 4.16 7.16
N VAL A 128 3.99 3.49 6.57
CA VAL A 128 3.90 3.02 5.18
C VAL A 128 3.14 1.70 5.05
N ILE A 129 2.34 1.58 4.01
CA ILE A 129 1.73 0.32 3.54
C ILE A 129 2.18 0.09 2.09
N LEU A 130 2.79 -1.06 1.80
CA LEU A 130 3.12 -1.44 0.43
C LEU A 130 1.96 -2.25 -0.16
N GLY A 131 1.08 -1.60 -0.94
CA GLY A 131 0.21 -2.35 -1.84
C GLY A 131 1.02 -2.88 -3.01
N SER A 132 0.89 -4.17 -3.30
CA SER A 132 1.70 -4.88 -4.26
C SER A 132 0.83 -5.65 -5.25
N GLY A 133 1.22 -5.68 -6.51
CA GLY A 133 0.50 -6.42 -7.53
C GLY A 133 1.30 -6.58 -8.81
N LEU A 134 0.66 -7.17 -9.82
CA LEU A 134 1.27 -7.40 -11.13
C LEU A 134 1.21 -6.19 -12.07
N GLY A 135 0.47 -5.14 -11.68
CA GLY A 135 0.08 -4.04 -12.56
C GLY A 135 -1.01 -4.47 -13.55
N GLY A 136 -2.00 -3.60 -13.80
CA GLY A 136 -3.14 -3.89 -14.67
C GLY A 136 -2.88 -3.65 -16.16
N VAL A 137 -1.94 -2.78 -16.50
CA VAL A 137 -1.81 -2.22 -17.85
C VAL A 137 -0.58 -2.80 -18.56
N ARG A 138 -0.82 -3.68 -19.53
CA ARG A 138 0.24 -4.38 -20.29
C ARG A 138 1.17 -3.40 -21.00
N GLN A 139 0.61 -2.30 -21.51
CA GLN A 139 1.32 -1.27 -22.25
C GLN A 139 2.41 -0.60 -21.42
N GLU A 140 2.26 -0.54 -20.10
CA GLU A 140 3.27 0.00 -19.17
C GLU A 140 4.51 -0.89 -19.03
N PHE A 141 4.50 -2.08 -19.64
CA PHE A 141 5.68 -2.92 -19.83
C PHE A 141 6.14 -2.87 -21.29
N THR A 142 5.22 -3.13 -22.23
CA THR A 142 5.59 -3.32 -23.63
C THR A 142 6.08 -2.05 -24.31
N ALA A 143 5.55 -0.88 -23.94
CA ALA A 143 6.03 0.42 -24.46
C ALA A 143 7.49 0.71 -24.08
N PHE A 144 7.99 0.05 -23.03
CA PHE A 144 9.37 0.15 -22.55
C PHE A 144 10.20 -1.09 -22.92
N GLY A 145 9.76 -1.88 -23.91
CA GLY A 145 10.48 -3.05 -24.39
C GLY A 145 10.51 -4.23 -23.43
N ARG A 146 9.62 -4.27 -22.43
CA ARG A 146 9.55 -5.34 -21.42
C ARG A 146 8.32 -6.21 -21.62
N THR A 147 8.46 -7.50 -21.33
CA THR A 147 7.30 -8.40 -21.21
C THR A 147 6.66 -8.21 -19.84
N ARG A 148 5.33 -8.38 -19.76
CA ARG A 148 4.64 -8.35 -18.47
C ARG A 148 5.06 -9.58 -17.66
N PRO A 149 5.62 -9.39 -16.46
CA PRO A 149 6.07 -10.50 -15.62
C PRO A 149 4.87 -11.27 -15.05
N GLY A 150 5.09 -12.56 -14.81
CA GLY A 150 4.10 -13.43 -14.16
C GLY A 150 4.10 -13.31 -12.64
N GLY A 151 3.13 -13.98 -12.00
CA GLY A 151 2.98 -14.06 -10.54
C GLY A 151 4.26 -14.42 -9.78
N VAL A 152 5.03 -15.37 -10.33
CA VAL A 152 6.26 -15.89 -9.71
C VAL A 152 7.37 -14.84 -9.59
N VAL A 153 7.42 -13.87 -10.52
CA VAL A 153 8.40 -12.77 -10.45
C VAL A 153 8.05 -11.82 -9.31
N LEU A 154 6.76 -11.53 -9.12
CA LEU A 154 6.28 -10.73 -7.99
C LEU A 154 6.54 -11.44 -6.65
N ASP A 155 6.31 -12.76 -6.61
CA ASP A 155 6.56 -13.58 -5.43
C ASP A 155 8.03 -13.49 -5.01
N GLU A 156 8.96 -13.76 -5.93
CA GLU A 156 10.39 -13.68 -5.66
C GLU A 156 10.85 -12.25 -5.29
N ALA A 157 10.30 -11.22 -5.95
CA ALA A 157 10.63 -9.83 -5.64
C ALA A 157 10.28 -9.46 -4.20
N LEU A 158 9.09 -9.87 -3.72
CA LEU A 158 8.67 -9.58 -2.34
C LEU A 158 9.49 -10.36 -1.30
N GLU A 159 9.93 -11.58 -1.61
CA GLU A 159 10.86 -12.35 -0.77
C GLU A 159 12.22 -11.65 -0.65
N VAL A 160 12.76 -11.17 -1.77
CA VAL A 160 14.02 -10.39 -1.78
C VAL A 160 13.87 -9.11 -0.97
N MET A 161 12.80 -8.34 -1.19
CA MET A 161 12.56 -7.10 -0.45
C MET A 161 12.43 -7.35 1.06
N THR A 162 11.70 -8.40 1.46
CA THR A 162 11.53 -8.77 2.86
C THR A 162 12.84 -9.21 3.49
N SER A 163 13.65 -9.99 2.77
CA SER A 163 14.98 -10.40 3.23
C SER A 163 15.88 -9.19 3.45
N LEU A 164 15.87 -8.22 2.53
CA LEU A 164 16.64 -6.98 2.66
C LEU A 164 16.20 -6.14 3.87
N TRP A 165 14.91 -6.10 4.19
CA TRP A 165 14.41 -5.38 5.37
C TRP A 165 14.76 -6.04 6.71
N SER A 166 15.26 -7.29 6.72
CA SER A 166 15.72 -7.93 7.96
C SER A 166 16.94 -7.24 8.57
N GLY A 167 17.73 -6.52 7.77
CA GLY A 167 19.01 -5.91 8.18
C GLY A 167 20.18 -6.88 8.28
N GLU A 168 19.92 -8.18 8.12
CA GLU A 168 20.97 -9.18 7.99
C GLU A 168 21.62 -9.14 6.60
N GLU A 169 22.75 -9.82 6.49
CA GLU A 169 23.41 -10.02 5.21
C GLU A 169 22.61 -11.00 4.36
N VAL A 170 22.11 -10.51 3.21
CA VAL A 170 21.26 -11.28 2.32
C VAL A 170 22.09 -11.93 1.22
N HIS A 171 21.93 -13.23 1.08
CA HIS A 171 22.29 -13.99 -0.10
C HIS A 171 21.03 -14.64 -0.67
N HIS A 172 20.65 -14.27 -1.88
CA HIS A 172 19.50 -14.81 -2.59
C HIS A 172 19.92 -15.18 -4.01
N ARG A 173 19.64 -16.41 -4.43
CA ARG A 173 19.89 -16.88 -5.80
C ARG A 173 18.63 -17.55 -6.32
N GLY A 174 17.73 -16.75 -6.88
CA GLY A 174 16.48 -17.24 -7.47
C GLY A 174 16.49 -17.19 -9.00
N ALA A 175 15.33 -17.46 -9.60
CA ALA A 175 15.18 -17.55 -11.05
C ALA A 175 15.15 -16.17 -11.72
N HIS A 176 14.75 -15.13 -10.97
CA HIS A 176 14.57 -13.78 -11.50
C HIS A 176 15.52 -12.76 -10.87
N TYR A 177 15.96 -12.97 -9.63
CA TYR A 177 16.78 -12.03 -8.89
C TYR A 177 17.96 -12.71 -8.21
N SER A 178 19.05 -11.96 -8.06
CA SER A 178 20.25 -12.37 -7.36
C SER A 178 20.72 -11.25 -6.44
N VAL A 179 21.02 -11.60 -5.19
CA VAL A 179 21.62 -10.74 -4.17
C VAL A 179 22.74 -11.53 -3.52
N ASP A 180 23.93 -10.96 -3.38
CA ASP A 180 25.08 -11.68 -2.83
C ASP A 180 25.84 -10.78 -1.86
N GLY A 181 25.72 -11.05 -0.56
CA GLY A 181 26.46 -10.35 0.49
C GLY A 181 26.03 -8.90 0.71
N VAL A 182 24.72 -8.61 0.62
CA VAL A 182 24.20 -7.24 0.75
C VAL A 182 23.43 -7.06 2.07
N ARG A 183 23.72 -5.98 2.79
CA ARG A 183 22.92 -5.46 3.91
C ARG A 183 22.25 -4.17 3.48
N LEU A 184 20.93 -4.05 3.66
CA LEU A 184 20.21 -2.82 3.36
C LEU A 184 20.28 -1.85 4.56
N ALA A 185 20.51 -0.56 4.25
CA ALA A 185 20.31 0.52 5.19
C ALA A 185 19.81 1.78 4.45
N PRO A 186 18.96 2.62 5.08
CA PRO A 186 18.42 2.42 6.43
C PRO A 186 17.26 1.39 6.43
N LEU A 187 16.97 0.78 7.59
CA LEU A 187 15.89 -0.19 7.74
C LEU A 187 14.54 0.49 8.02
N PRO A 188 13.41 -0.13 7.64
CA PRO A 188 12.09 0.31 8.07
C PRO A 188 12.02 0.51 9.60
N LEU A 189 11.20 1.47 10.04
CA LEU A 189 10.86 1.62 11.46
C LEU A 189 9.89 0.53 11.90
N GLN A 190 8.93 0.18 11.04
CA GLN A 190 7.93 -0.84 11.34
C GLN A 190 8.57 -2.23 11.50
N GLN A 191 8.10 -2.98 12.51
CA GLN A 191 8.53 -4.34 12.82
C GLN A 191 7.36 -5.33 12.65
N PRO A 192 7.62 -6.56 12.17
CA PRO A 192 8.92 -7.09 11.74
C PRO A 192 9.39 -6.53 10.38
N ARG A 193 8.51 -5.87 9.63
CA ARG A 193 8.77 -5.18 8.35
C ARG A 193 7.61 -4.22 8.02
N VAL A 194 7.73 -3.50 6.91
CA VAL A 194 6.60 -2.75 6.32
C VAL A 194 5.45 -3.72 5.98
N PRO A 195 4.19 -3.40 6.35
CA PRO A 195 3.01 -4.16 5.93
C PRO A 195 2.86 -4.23 4.41
N VAL A 196 2.55 -5.43 3.90
CA VAL A 196 2.37 -5.70 2.47
C VAL A 196 0.96 -6.18 2.23
N TRP A 197 0.23 -5.46 1.39
CA TRP A 197 -1.10 -5.85 0.91
C TRP A 197 -1.00 -6.28 -0.54
N VAL A 198 -1.59 -7.40 -0.91
CA VAL A 198 -1.51 -7.94 -2.26
C VAL A 198 -2.82 -7.73 -2.99
N GLY A 199 -2.74 -7.17 -4.20
CA GLY A 199 -3.89 -6.93 -5.06
C GLY A 199 -4.26 -8.10 -5.96
N GLY A 200 -5.53 -8.15 -6.34
CA GLY A 200 -6.09 -9.01 -7.39
C GLY A 200 -7.00 -10.12 -6.87
N THR A 201 -7.85 -10.63 -7.77
CA THR A 201 -8.93 -11.57 -7.45
C THR A 201 -8.77 -12.96 -8.08
N ALA A 202 -7.83 -13.11 -9.02
CA ALA A 202 -7.53 -14.41 -9.63
C ALA A 202 -7.02 -15.42 -8.58
N PRO A 203 -7.23 -16.74 -8.74
CA PRO A 203 -6.81 -17.74 -7.75
C PRO A 203 -5.32 -17.65 -7.37
N GLY A 204 -4.44 -17.33 -8.32
CA GLY A 204 -3.01 -17.11 -8.05
C GLY A 204 -2.70 -15.83 -7.27
N ALA A 205 -3.57 -14.81 -7.34
CA ALA A 205 -3.46 -13.59 -6.53
C ALA A 205 -3.96 -13.84 -5.10
N LEU A 206 -5.09 -14.54 -4.92
CA LEU A 206 -5.60 -14.91 -3.59
C LEU A 206 -4.61 -15.81 -2.83
N ARG A 207 -4.03 -16.82 -3.51
CA ARG A 207 -2.95 -17.65 -2.95
C ARG A 207 -1.74 -16.85 -2.51
N ARG A 208 -1.39 -15.80 -3.25
CA ARG A 208 -0.29 -14.90 -2.88
C ARG A 208 -0.67 -14.06 -1.67
N ALA A 209 -1.82 -13.38 -1.72
CA ALA A 209 -2.30 -12.53 -0.64
C ALA A 209 -2.41 -13.28 0.70
N ALA A 210 -2.80 -14.56 0.67
CA ALA A 210 -2.85 -15.41 1.86
C ALA A 210 -1.49 -15.60 2.59
N ARG A 211 -0.36 -15.30 1.94
CA ARG A 211 0.99 -15.34 2.54
C ARG A 211 1.44 -14.00 3.12
N TRP A 212 0.68 -12.93 2.90
CA TRP A 212 1.02 -11.55 3.30
C TRP A 212 0.00 -11.01 4.30
N ASP A 213 0.18 -9.74 4.70
CA ASP A 213 -0.58 -9.13 5.81
C ASP A 213 -1.99 -8.71 5.38
N GLY A 214 -2.19 -8.46 4.10
CA GLY A 214 -3.48 -8.01 3.59
C GLY A 214 -3.76 -8.34 2.14
N TRP A 215 -5.03 -8.19 1.80
CA TRP A 215 -5.58 -8.28 0.46
C TRP A 215 -6.30 -6.98 0.12
N ILE A 216 -6.01 -6.42 -1.06
CA ILE A 216 -6.66 -5.22 -1.56
C ILE A 216 -7.42 -5.54 -2.85
N VAL A 217 -8.67 -5.13 -2.92
CA VAL A 217 -9.58 -5.43 -4.02
C VAL A 217 -10.27 -4.17 -4.52
N ALA A 218 -10.26 -3.98 -5.85
CA ALA A 218 -11.07 -2.95 -6.49
C ALA A 218 -12.53 -3.38 -6.49
N GLY A 219 -13.39 -2.49 -6.01
CA GLY A 219 -14.82 -2.74 -5.82
C GLY A 219 -15.72 -1.92 -6.72
N ASP A 220 -15.18 -0.99 -7.50
CA ASP A 220 -15.90 -0.07 -8.38
C ASP A 220 -15.35 -0.10 -9.83
N ASP A 221 -16.14 0.42 -10.76
CA ASP A 221 -15.73 0.67 -12.16
C ASP A 221 -15.17 2.09 -12.37
N GLN A 222 -14.83 2.44 -13.61
CA GLN A 222 -14.22 3.74 -13.92
C GLN A 222 -15.22 4.89 -13.85
N GLU A 223 -16.51 4.57 -13.92
CA GLU A 223 -17.65 5.45 -13.80
C GLU A 223 -18.01 5.73 -12.33
N GLY A 224 -17.33 5.08 -11.38
CA GLY A 224 -17.59 5.24 -9.95
C GLY A 224 -18.91 4.59 -9.54
N LEU A 225 -19.18 3.40 -10.05
CA LEU A 225 -20.26 2.53 -9.60
C LEU A 225 -19.68 1.29 -8.92
N MET A 226 -20.27 0.89 -7.79
CA MET A 226 -19.88 -0.35 -7.12
C MET A 226 -20.21 -1.56 -7.98
N THR A 227 -19.19 -2.39 -8.22
CA THR A 227 -19.27 -3.67 -8.96
C THR A 227 -19.03 -4.89 -8.07
N LEU A 228 -18.38 -4.72 -6.93
CA LEU A 228 -18.17 -5.78 -5.94
C LEU A 228 -19.25 -5.74 -4.86
N SER A 229 -20.14 -6.74 -4.80
CA SER A 229 -21.11 -6.83 -3.70
C SER A 229 -20.47 -7.32 -2.39
N PRO A 230 -21.07 -7.02 -1.21
CA PRO A 230 -20.65 -7.62 0.06
C PRO A 230 -20.59 -9.15 0.05
N ASP A 231 -21.57 -9.82 -0.58
CA ASP A 231 -21.56 -11.29 -0.70
C ASP A 231 -20.37 -11.80 -1.54
N SER A 232 -20.05 -11.09 -2.62
CA SER A 232 -18.89 -11.41 -3.47
C SER A 232 -17.58 -11.20 -2.71
N LEU A 233 -17.48 -10.14 -1.91
CA LEU A 233 -16.35 -9.92 -1.02
C LEU A 233 -16.22 -11.07 -0.01
N ALA A 234 -17.30 -11.42 0.68
CA ALA A 234 -17.30 -12.48 1.68
C ALA A 234 -16.88 -13.84 1.08
N ALA A 235 -17.34 -14.14 -0.13
CA ALA A 235 -16.96 -15.35 -0.86
C ALA A 235 -15.46 -15.35 -1.21
N GLN A 236 -14.94 -14.25 -1.75
CA GLN A 236 -13.51 -14.12 -2.11
C GLN A 236 -12.60 -14.15 -0.87
N ALA A 237 -13.00 -13.46 0.21
CA ALA A 237 -12.27 -13.47 1.48
C ALA A 237 -12.26 -14.87 2.12
N SER A 238 -13.38 -15.61 2.02
CA SER A 238 -13.46 -17.00 2.48
C SER A 238 -12.55 -17.92 1.68
N GLU A 239 -12.51 -17.77 0.35
CA GLU A 239 -11.60 -18.53 -0.51
C GLU A 239 -10.13 -18.21 -0.21
N LEU A 240 -9.78 -16.93 -0.04
CA LEU A 240 -8.42 -16.54 0.35
C LEU A 240 -8.01 -17.19 1.68
N ARG A 241 -8.89 -17.16 2.69
CA ARG A 241 -8.61 -17.76 4.01
C ARG A 241 -8.33 -19.26 3.94
N ARG A 242 -8.82 -20.00 2.93
CA ARG A 242 -8.48 -21.41 2.73
C ARG A 242 -7.01 -21.64 2.37
N TYR A 243 -6.35 -20.65 1.78
CA TYR A 243 -4.91 -20.73 1.44
C TYR A 243 -4.01 -20.26 2.57
N ARG A 244 -4.58 -19.75 3.67
CA ARG A 244 -3.82 -19.09 4.72
C ARG A 244 -3.29 -20.10 5.71
N VAL A 245 -1.96 -20.10 5.85
CA VAL A 245 -1.24 -20.99 6.77
C VAL A 245 -1.01 -20.32 8.14
N ASN A 246 -0.98 -18.98 8.17
CA ASN A 246 -0.69 -18.21 9.39
C ASN A 246 -1.97 -17.83 10.13
N ALA A 247 -1.99 -18.01 11.45
CA ALA A 247 -3.10 -17.62 12.32
C ALA A 247 -3.16 -16.10 12.65
N GLY A 248 -2.33 -15.28 12.01
CA GLY A 248 -2.29 -13.82 12.27
C GLY A 248 -3.54 -13.10 11.78
N ASP A 249 -3.61 -11.78 11.91
CA ASP A 249 -4.74 -11.00 11.41
C ASP A 249 -4.58 -10.77 9.90
N LEU A 250 -5.68 -10.82 9.12
CA LEU A 250 -5.67 -10.53 7.68
C LEU A 250 -6.39 -9.21 7.44
N GLU A 251 -5.71 -8.26 6.82
CA GLU A 251 -6.35 -7.04 6.34
C GLU A 251 -7.12 -7.33 5.05
N VAL A 252 -8.37 -6.89 4.99
CA VAL A 252 -9.24 -7.00 3.80
C VAL A 252 -9.65 -5.58 3.42
N ALA A 253 -8.98 -5.02 2.43
CA ALA A 253 -9.17 -3.65 1.97
C ALA A 253 -9.99 -3.59 0.68
N VAL A 254 -11.11 -2.88 0.73
CA VAL A 254 -12.00 -2.67 -0.41
C VAL A 254 -11.81 -1.24 -0.89
N ILE A 255 -11.39 -1.08 -2.13
CA ILE A 255 -11.48 0.21 -2.84
C ILE A 255 -12.91 0.34 -3.35
N GLY A 256 -13.55 1.46 -3.07
CA GLY A 256 -14.91 1.68 -3.50
C GLY A 256 -15.34 3.13 -3.35
N VAL A 257 -16.57 3.39 -3.74
CA VAL A 257 -17.15 4.73 -3.76
C VAL A 257 -18.35 4.82 -2.83
N SER A 258 -18.46 5.95 -2.15
CA SER A 258 -19.61 6.24 -1.29
C SER A 258 -20.09 7.67 -1.48
N GLU A 259 -21.26 7.96 -0.92
CA GLU A 259 -21.81 9.32 -0.84
C GLU A 259 -21.72 9.85 0.61
N PRO A 260 -21.59 11.17 0.81
CA PRO A 260 -21.62 11.77 2.14
C PRO A 260 -22.87 11.35 2.93
N GLY A 261 -22.67 10.86 4.15
CA GLY A 261 -23.75 10.40 5.04
C GLY A 261 -24.28 8.99 4.73
N SER A 262 -23.74 8.30 3.71
CA SER A 262 -23.97 6.86 3.53
C SER A 262 -23.11 6.03 4.48
N SER A 263 -23.53 4.79 4.75
CA SER A 263 -22.75 3.82 5.53
C SER A 263 -22.32 2.66 4.65
N VAL A 264 -21.06 2.24 4.78
CA VAL A 264 -20.51 1.05 4.11
C VAL A 264 -20.42 -0.16 5.04
N ARG A 265 -21.18 -0.15 6.14
CA ARG A 265 -21.20 -1.23 7.15
C ARG A 265 -21.44 -2.62 6.58
N ALA A 266 -22.21 -2.76 5.50
CA ALA A 266 -22.41 -4.05 4.84
C ALA A 266 -21.10 -4.71 4.39
N TYR A 267 -20.08 -3.93 4.01
CA TYR A 267 -18.75 -4.48 3.69
C TYR A 267 -17.99 -4.91 4.95
N ALA A 268 -18.12 -4.17 6.06
CA ALA A 268 -17.57 -4.59 7.35
C ALA A 268 -18.17 -5.93 7.81
N ASP A 269 -19.49 -6.07 7.70
CA ASP A 269 -20.22 -7.30 8.04
C ASP A 269 -19.80 -8.47 7.10
N ALA A 270 -19.43 -8.18 5.85
CA ALA A 270 -18.84 -9.13 4.91
C ALA A 270 -17.34 -9.43 5.15
N GLY A 271 -16.73 -8.81 6.17
CA GLY A 271 -15.37 -9.06 6.60
C GLY A 271 -14.31 -8.12 6.04
N ALA A 272 -14.69 -6.96 5.48
CA ALA A 272 -13.76 -5.87 5.21
C ALA A 272 -13.20 -5.31 6.52
N THR A 273 -11.88 -5.12 6.58
CA THR A 273 -11.20 -4.39 7.66
C THR A 273 -10.85 -2.96 7.26
N TRP A 274 -10.88 -2.67 5.95
CA TRP A 274 -10.71 -1.33 5.41
C TRP A 274 -11.71 -1.02 4.30
N TRP A 275 -12.24 0.19 4.35
CA TRP A 275 -12.81 0.87 3.20
C TRP A 275 -11.85 1.94 2.69
N LEU A 276 -11.53 1.93 1.40
CA LEU A 276 -10.69 2.92 0.74
C LEU A 276 -11.54 3.71 -0.25
N GLU A 277 -11.93 4.92 0.11
CA GLU A 277 -12.75 5.79 -0.72
C GLU A 277 -11.97 6.22 -1.96
N HIS A 278 -12.44 5.78 -3.12
CA HIS A 278 -11.77 5.98 -4.39
C HIS A 278 -12.00 7.41 -4.93
N LEU A 279 -10.90 8.13 -5.15
CA LEU A 279 -10.85 9.51 -5.63
C LEU A 279 -10.09 9.54 -6.96
N HIS A 280 -10.78 9.99 -8.01
CA HIS A 280 -10.21 10.16 -9.34
C HIS A 280 -10.92 11.29 -10.10
N SER A 281 -10.33 11.76 -11.21
CA SER A 281 -10.82 12.91 -11.98
C SER A 281 -12.25 12.77 -12.51
N HIS A 282 -12.71 11.55 -12.82
CA HIS A 282 -14.10 11.33 -13.25
C HIS A 282 -15.14 11.51 -12.13
N ARG A 283 -14.73 11.48 -10.85
CA ARG A 283 -15.63 11.79 -9.70
C ARG A 283 -15.83 13.29 -9.50
N GLY A 284 -15.11 14.11 -10.26
CA GLY A 284 -15.28 15.56 -10.37
C GLY A 284 -14.01 16.34 -10.06
N SER A 285 -14.17 17.67 -9.98
CA SER A 285 -13.05 18.59 -9.78
C SER A 285 -12.34 18.37 -8.44
N MET A 286 -11.09 18.83 -8.34
CA MET A 286 -10.32 18.84 -7.09
C MET A 286 -11.11 19.45 -5.92
N GLU A 287 -11.86 20.53 -6.16
CA GLU A 287 -12.71 21.14 -5.13
C GLU A 287 -13.80 20.18 -4.62
N ARG A 288 -14.46 19.46 -5.53
CA ARG A 288 -15.46 18.44 -5.17
C ARG A 288 -14.83 17.28 -4.40
N LEU A 289 -13.64 16.83 -4.81
CA LEU A 289 -12.91 15.76 -4.12
C LEU A 289 -12.50 16.19 -2.70
N VAL A 290 -11.98 17.40 -2.52
CA VAL A 290 -11.68 17.95 -1.19
C VAL A 290 -12.94 18.02 -0.32
N ARG A 291 -14.09 18.44 -0.87
CA ARG A 291 -15.36 18.42 -0.14
C ARG A 291 -15.76 16.99 0.28
N ARG A 292 -15.56 15.99 -0.60
CA ARG A 292 -15.83 14.59 -0.24
C ARG A 292 -14.93 14.13 0.90
N VAL A 293 -13.63 14.44 0.85
CA VAL A 293 -12.68 14.11 1.92
C VAL A 293 -13.07 14.78 3.24
N LYS A 294 -13.43 16.07 3.21
CA LYS A 294 -13.88 16.83 4.40
C LYS A 294 -15.17 16.32 5.02
N ALA A 295 -16.03 15.67 4.24
CA ALA A 295 -17.23 15.03 4.77
C ALA A 295 -16.92 13.78 5.63
N GLY A 296 -15.68 13.29 5.60
CA GLY A 296 -15.20 12.22 6.46
C GLY A 296 -15.63 10.82 6.00
N PRO A 297 -15.22 9.79 6.77
CA PRO A 297 -15.52 8.39 6.52
C PRO A 297 -17.02 8.06 6.44
N PRO A 298 -17.44 7.11 5.58
CA PRO A 298 -18.83 6.64 5.48
C PRO A 298 -19.17 5.63 6.60
N VAL A 299 -19.35 6.13 7.83
CA VAL A 299 -19.70 5.34 9.02
C VAL A 299 -21.19 5.07 9.13
#